data_AF-A0A2Y9A1C1-F1
#
_entry.id   AF-A0A2Y9A1C1-F1
#
_cell.length_a   1.000
_cell.length_b   1.000
_cell.length_c   1.000
_cell.angle_alpha   90.00
_cell.angle_beta   90.00
_cell.angle_gamma   90.00
#
_symmetry.space_group_name_H-M   'P 1'
#
loop_
_entity.id
_entity.type
_entity.pdbx_description
1 polymer ?
#
loop_
_entity_poly.entity_id
_entity_poly.type
_entity_poly.pdbx_seq_one_letter_code
_entity_poly.pdbx_strand_id
1 'polypeptide(L)' 'MLRFLPLFLLAVPAQAHTGHFGELAGHDHWVLGAGLGAIAGAAAIAWVKGRRKKDEPEEPSEEADTPEEAPA' A
#
# COMPACT_ATOMS: atom_id res chain seq x y z
N MET A 1 -29.69 40.60 32.12
CA MET A 1 -29.05 40.91 30.83
C MET A 1 -28.76 39.64 30.01
N LEU A 2 -29.69 38.68 29.98
CA LEU A 2 -29.50 37.35 29.39
C LEU A 2 -30.60 37.06 28.36
N ARG A 3 -30.84 37.98 27.44
CA ARG A 3 -31.87 37.84 26.38
C ARG A 3 -31.28 37.64 24.99
N PHE A 4 -29.97 37.79 24.82
CA PHE A 4 -29.27 37.64 23.55
C PHE A 4 -28.40 36.37 23.47
N LEU A 5 -28.39 35.54 24.52
CA LEU A 5 -27.68 34.27 24.54
C LEU A 5 -28.05 33.31 23.39
N PRO A 6 -29.33 33.16 22.95
CA PRO A 6 -29.62 32.26 21.83
C PRO A 6 -29.10 32.77 20.48
N LEU A 7 -28.81 34.07 20.35
CA LEU A 7 -28.27 34.66 19.12
C LEU A 7 -26.81 34.26 18.88
N PHE A 8 -26.05 33.98 19.95
CA PHE A 8 -24.66 33.50 19.87
C PHE A 8 -24.55 32.01 19.52
N LEU A 9 -25.64 31.24 19.64
CA LEU A 9 -25.68 29.82 19.28
C LEU A 9 -26.06 29.58 17.81
N LEU A 10 -26.38 30.63 17.06
CA LEU A 10 -26.46 30.57 15.61
C LEU A 10 -25.03 30.42 15.07
N ALA A 11 -24.57 29.18 15.00
CA ALA A 11 -23.33 28.81 14.35
C ALA A 11 -23.40 29.27 12.88
N VAL A 12 -22.83 30.45 12.61
CA VAL A 12 -22.52 30.88 11.26
C VAL A 12 -21.61 29.79 10.70
N PRO A 13 -21.87 29.23 9.50
CA PRO A 13 -20.94 28.29 8.91
C PRO A 13 -19.59 28.97 8.81
N ALA A 14 -18.61 28.48 9.58
CA ALA A 14 -17.23 28.87 9.40
C ALA A 14 -16.88 28.40 7.99
N GLN A 15 -16.73 29.36 7.08
CA GLN A 15 -16.38 29.11 5.69
C GLN A 15 -14.93 28.63 5.69
N ALA A 16 -14.71 27.35 6.03
CA ALA A 16 -13.45 26.68 5.79
C ALA A 16 -13.22 26.82 4.30
N HIS A 17 -12.24 27.65 3.93
CA HIS A 17 -11.95 27.90 2.54
C HIS A 17 -11.63 26.53 1.91
N THR A 18 -12.26 26.19 0.79
CA THR A 18 -11.98 24.94 0.06
C THR A 18 -10.52 24.81 -0.37
N GLY A 19 -9.73 25.89 -0.23
CA GLY A 19 -8.29 25.94 -0.52
C GLY A 19 -7.42 24.89 0.17
N HIS A 20 -7.80 24.36 1.35
CA HIS A 20 -7.01 23.28 2.00
C HIS A 20 -7.22 21.90 1.34
N PHE A 21 -8.32 21.68 0.59
CA PHE A 21 -8.47 20.43 -0.17
C PHE A 21 -7.56 20.38 -1.41
N GLY A 22 -7.11 21.54 -1.91
CA GLY A 22 -6.08 21.61 -2.95
C GLY A 22 -4.73 21.08 -2.49
N GLU A 23 -4.40 21.21 -1.20
CA GLU A 23 -3.16 20.68 -0.61
C GLU A 23 -3.17 19.15 -0.49
N LEU A 24 -4.36 18.54 -0.32
CA LEU A 24 -4.54 17.08 -0.38
C LEU A 24 -4.26 16.49 -1.78
N ALA A 25 -4.36 17.31 -2.83
CA ALA A 25 -3.97 16.92 -4.19
C ALA A 25 -2.48 17.17 -4.49
N GLY A 26 -1.68 17.54 -3.48
CA GLY A 26 -0.25 17.76 -3.61
C GLY A 26 0.52 16.50 -4.03
N HIS A 27 1.71 16.69 -4.62
CA HIS A 27 2.57 15.62 -5.14
C HIS A 27 2.81 14.49 -4.12
N ASP A 28 2.97 14.83 -2.83
CA ASP A 28 3.24 13.87 -1.76
C ASP A 28 2.12 12.85 -1.59
N HIS A 29 0.86 13.23 -1.80
CA HIS A 29 -0.28 12.32 -1.69
C HIS A 29 -0.32 11.31 -2.83
N TRP A 30 -0.01 11.74 -4.05
CA TRP A 30 0.08 10.83 -5.19
C TRP A 30 1.30 9.91 -5.09
N VAL A 31 2.44 10.40 -4.58
CA VAL A 31 3.62 9.56 -4.30
C VAL A 31 3.30 8.53 -3.23
N LEU A 32 2.61 8.91 -2.15
CA LEU A 32 2.18 8.00 -1.10
C LEU A 32 1.18 6.96 -1.64
N GLY A 33 0.20 7.39 -2.45
CA GLY A 33 -0.75 6.49 -3.11
C GLY A 33 -0.08 5.52 -4.07
N ALA A 34 0.86 5.99 -4.89
CA ALA A 34 1.63 5.17 -5.82
C ALA A 34 2.53 4.17 -5.08
N GLY A 35 3.22 4.61 -4.02
CA GLY A 35 4.07 3.76 -3.20
C GLY A 35 3.26 2.66 -2.50
N LEU A 36 2.13 3.01 -1.89
CA LEU A 36 1.24 2.05 -1.25
C LEU A 36 0.65 1.06 -2.26
N GLY A 37 0.23 1.57 -3.43
CA GLY A 37 -0.26 0.74 -4.54
C GLY A 37 0.79 -0.26 -5.04
N ALA A 38 2.06 0.16 -5.15
CA ALA A 38 3.16 -0.71 -5.56
C ALA A 38 3.41 -1.83 -4.54
N ILE A 39 3.45 -1.51 -3.23
CA ILE A 39 3.63 -2.51 -2.17
C ILE A 39 2.47 -3.52 -2.17
N ALA A 40 1.23 -3.02 -2.21
CA ALA A 40 0.04 -3.88 -2.24
C ALA A 40 0.00 -4.78 -3.50
N GLY A 41 0.36 -4.22 -4.65
CA GLY A 41 0.44 -4.95 -5.92
C GLY A 41 1.50 -6.06 -5.88
N ALA A 42 2.70 -5.76 -5.38
CA ALA A 42 3.76 -6.74 -5.22
C ALA A 42 3.35 -7.89 -4.27
N ALA A 43 2.72 -7.55 -3.13
CA ALA A 43 2.21 -8.53 -2.18
C ALA A 43 1.13 -9.44 -2.81
N ALA A 44 0.21 -8.86 -3.58
CA ALA A 44 -0.83 -9.62 -4.29
C ALA A 44 -0.24 -10.58 -5.32
N ILE A 45 0.74 -10.12 -6.12
CA ILE A 45 1.44 -10.96 -7.10
C ILE A 45 2.17 -12.11 -6.40
N ALA A 46 2.92 -11.82 -5.34
CA ALA A 46 3.65 -12.82 -4.56
C ALA A 46 2.70 -13.88 -3.96
N TRP A 47 1.55 -13.45 -3.43
CA TRP A 47 0.55 -14.37 -2.88
C TRP A 47 -0.05 -15.28 -3.95
N VAL A 48 -0.43 -14.75 -5.12
CA VAL A 48 -0.95 -15.56 -6.23
C VAL A 48 0.09 -16.56 -6.73
N LYS A 49 1.33 -16.13 -6.91
CA LYS A 49 2.43 -16.96 -7.43
C LYS A 49 2.91 -18.00 -6.41
N GLY A 50 2.89 -17.67 -5.12
CA GLY A 50 3.18 -18.60 -4.03
C GLY A 50 2.16 -19.74 -3.93
N ARG A 51 0.87 -19.46 -4.20
CA ARG A 51 -0.15 -20.51 -4.29
C ARG A 51 0.10 -21.46 -5.46
N ARG A 52 0.47 -20.93 -6.63
CA ARG A 52 0.81 -21.75 -7.81
C ARG A 52 2.00 -22.68 -7.58
N LYS A 53 3.06 -22.20 -6.92
CA LYS A 53 4.23 -23.03 -6.58
C LYS A 53 3.91 -24.16 -5.60
N LYS A 54 2.88 -24.01 -4.76
CA LYS A 54 2.47 -25.05 -3.81
C LYS A 54 1.69 -26.19 -4.51
N ASP A 55 1.08 -25.88 -5.65
CA ASP A 55 0.33 -26.84 -6.45
C ASP A 55 1.18 -27.48 -7.57
N GLU A 56 2.41 -27.00 -7.77
CA GLU A 56 3.37 -27.57 -8.73
C GLU A 56 4.15 -28.69 -8.00
N PRO A 57 4.16 -29.94 -8.52
CA PRO A 57 5.00 -30.99 -7.95
C PRO A 57 6.46 -30.53 -7.98
N GLU A 58 7.20 -30.74 -6.88
CA GLU A 58 8.65 -30.57 -6.87
C GLU A 58 9.24 -31.48 -7.95
N GLU A 59 9.61 -30.90 -9.10
CA GLU A 59 10.53 -31.52 -10.05
C GLU A 59 11.79 -31.89 -9.26
N PRO A 60 12.26 -33.15 -9.32
CA PRO A 60 13.42 -33.56 -8.56
C PRO A 60 14.58 -32.67 -8.98
N SER A 61 15.19 -32.00 -7.99
CA SER A 61 16.47 -31.32 -8.17
C SER A 61 17.42 -32.32 -8.81
N GLU A 62 17.75 -32.12 -10.09
CA GLU A 62 18.91 -32.75 -10.71
C GLU A 62 20.10 -32.29 -9.89
N GLU A 63 20.44 -33.11 -8.90
CA GLU A 63 21.71 -33.09 -8.21
C GLU A 63 22.75 -33.25 -9.31
N ALA A 64 23.28 -32.09 -9.73
CA ALA A 64 24.30 -32.00 -10.75
C ALA A 64 25.55 -32.67 -10.21
N ASP A 65 25.62 -33.98 -10.44
CA ASP A 65 26.79 -34.77 -10.81
C ASP A 65 28.09 -34.03 -10.52
N THR A 66 28.55 -34.07 -9.27
CA THR A 66 29.93 -33.76 -8.93
C THR A 66 30.77 -34.94 -9.42
N PRO A 67 31.64 -34.78 -10.43
CA PRO A 67 32.62 -35.80 -10.73
C PRO A 67 33.58 -35.84 -9.53
N GLU A 68 33.44 -36.89 -8.72
CA GLU A 68 34.43 -37.30 -7.75
C GLU A 68 35.70 -37.71 -8.52
N GLU A 69 36.59 -36.75 -8.76
CA GLU A 69 37.92 -37.03 -9.31
C GLU A 69 38.88 -37.35 -8.17
N ALA A 70 39.07 -38.65 -7.94
CA ALA A 70 40.27 -39.25 -7.39
C ALA A 70 40.47 -40.59 -8.12
N PRO A 71 41.68 -41.18 -8.25
CA PRO A 71 43.04 -40.71 -7.93
C PRO A 71 44.10 -40.98 -9.04
N ALA A 72 45.29 -40.39 -8.93
CA ALA A 72 46.59 -41.01 -9.26
C ALA A 72 47.77 -40.25 -8.61
#